data_AF-A0A9W2YQZ8-F1
#
_entry.id   AF-A0A9W2YQZ8-F1
#
_cell.length_a   1.000
_cell.length_b   1.000
_cell.length_c   1.000
_cell.angle_alpha   90.00
_cell.angle_beta   90.00
_cell.angle_gamma   90.00
#
_symmetry.space_group_name_H-M   'P 1'
#
loop_
_entity.id
_entity.type
_entity.pdbx_description
1 polymer ?
#
loop_
_entity_poly.entity_id
_entity_poly.type
_entity_poly.pdbx_seq_one_letter_code
_entity_poly.pdbx_strand_id
1 'polypeptide(L)'
;MFTETNGVIATINKGQTVVTAIQEVGSNSVKGELSDEKLQESYLHVTCRNLRSSDSGKYFCGAHVIGSDGRVERLNEMVTVKVKLPTFEDLVNVIQKLLIQANDDREIQQDNTQNIKSIQNELRNNQDNVIKMYKDLDNHEQNFIRIKKDLDSNQQNIKIINQDLDNQKQNIIRINTNMDSKEQEFTKFNKDLDSKQQNIRIDKDLNATKHNITRINKDIDSKQQDIISIKQDLESSKKDFNEHRQNISIFKDMLDTVIYNLSSSLTDVKQELTNGNANKIRSFYIFYSSYIF
;
A
#
# COMPACT_ATOMS: atom_id res chain seq x y z
N MET A 1 57.85 -119.82 -17.83
CA MET A 1 58.01 -119.37 -16.43
C MET A 1 57.16 -118.12 -16.29
N PHE A 2 56.04 -118.26 -15.57
CA PHE A 2 54.99 -117.31 -15.19
C PHE A 2 54.88 -115.97 -15.97
N THR A 3 53.93 -115.91 -16.92
CA THR A 3 53.35 -114.63 -17.36
C THR A 3 52.37 -114.18 -16.29
N GLU A 4 52.80 -113.31 -15.39
CA GLU A 4 51.92 -112.62 -14.45
C GLU A 4 50.95 -111.74 -15.23
N THR A 5 49.70 -112.18 -15.31
CA THR A 5 48.58 -111.36 -15.72
C THR A 5 48.31 -110.36 -14.60
N ASN A 6 48.20 -109.05 -14.91
CA ASN A 6 47.85 -108.00 -13.93
C ASN A 6 46.39 -108.08 -13.43
N GLY A 7 45.79 -109.27 -13.41
CA GLY A 7 44.44 -109.53 -12.93
C GLY A 7 43.33 -109.30 -13.96
N VAL A 8 42.13 -109.75 -13.57
CA VAL A 8 40.87 -109.49 -14.28
C VAL A 8 40.36 -108.12 -13.83
N ILE A 9 40.18 -107.19 -14.77
CA ILE A 9 39.92 -105.78 -14.44
C ILE A 9 38.44 -105.54 -14.08
N ALA A 10 37.53 -106.36 -14.60
CA ALA A 10 36.12 -106.39 -14.23
C ALA A 10 35.47 -107.72 -14.64
N THR A 11 34.51 -108.19 -13.84
CA THR A 11 33.62 -109.33 -14.16
C THR A 11 32.19 -108.83 -14.11
N ILE A 12 31.41 -108.99 -15.19
CA ILE A 12 30.04 -108.46 -15.29
C ILE A 12 29.08 -109.55 -15.79
N ASN A 13 27.91 -109.70 -15.13
CA ASN A 13 26.85 -110.64 -15.51
C ASN A 13 25.65 -109.92 -16.16
N LYS A 14 24.90 -110.63 -17.02
CA LYS A 14 23.67 -110.12 -17.65
C LYS A 14 22.65 -109.72 -16.59
N GLY A 15 22.30 -108.43 -16.53
CA GLY A 15 21.40 -107.85 -15.52
C GLY A 15 22.08 -107.02 -14.41
N GLN A 16 23.41 -106.90 -14.41
CA GLN A 16 24.12 -105.95 -13.54
C GLN A 16 24.38 -104.63 -14.27
N THR A 17 23.92 -103.51 -13.72
CA THR A 17 24.00 -102.19 -14.37
C THR A 17 25.37 -101.54 -14.27
N VAL A 18 26.16 -101.84 -13.23
CA VAL A 18 27.56 -101.35 -13.04
C VAL A 18 28.26 -102.32 -12.09
N VAL A 19 29.47 -102.79 -12.41
CA VAL A 19 30.32 -103.51 -11.44
C VAL A 19 31.63 -102.75 -11.24
N THR A 20 31.92 -102.42 -9.98
CA THR A 20 33.24 -101.95 -9.50
C THR A 20 34.12 -103.19 -9.27
N ALA A 21 35.36 -103.17 -9.74
CA ALA A 21 36.25 -104.33 -9.80
C ALA A 21 36.32 -105.17 -8.50
N ILE A 22 36.38 -106.50 -8.65
CA ILE A 22 36.70 -107.43 -7.57
C ILE A 22 38.20 -107.28 -7.25
N GLN A 23 38.46 -107.19 -5.95
CA GLN A 23 39.68 -106.74 -5.31
C GLN A 23 40.93 -107.55 -5.72
N GLU A 24 41.80 -106.97 -6.55
CA GLU A 24 43.25 -107.25 -6.52
C GLU A 24 44.19 -106.21 -7.16
N VAL A 25 43.72 -105.15 -7.85
CA VAL A 25 44.60 -104.04 -8.28
C VAL A 25 43.88 -102.68 -8.26
N GLY A 26 44.25 -101.78 -7.34
CA GLY A 26 44.11 -100.31 -7.37
C GLY A 26 42.91 -99.63 -8.08
N SER A 27 41.71 -100.19 -8.00
CA SER A 27 40.61 -99.90 -8.94
C SER A 27 39.72 -98.71 -8.56
N ASN A 28 40.21 -97.48 -8.76
CA ASN A 28 39.36 -96.27 -8.82
C ASN A 28 39.30 -95.65 -10.23
N SER A 29 40.08 -96.15 -11.19
CA SER A 29 40.30 -95.52 -12.51
C SER A 29 39.58 -96.20 -13.68
N VAL A 30 38.90 -97.33 -13.42
CA VAL A 30 38.26 -98.15 -14.45
C VAL A 30 36.77 -98.27 -14.17
N LYS A 31 35.93 -98.01 -15.17
CA LYS A 31 34.48 -98.26 -15.15
C LYS A 31 34.08 -99.12 -16.34
N GLY A 32 33.19 -100.10 -16.11
CA GLY A 32 32.69 -101.01 -17.12
C GLY A 32 31.16 -101.04 -17.18
N GLU A 33 30.60 -101.05 -18.39
CA GLU A 33 29.15 -101.12 -18.65
C GLU A 33 28.85 -102.19 -19.73
N LEU A 34 27.77 -102.95 -19.55
CA LEU A 34 27.26 -103.96 -20.51
C LEU A 34 25.97 -103.44 -21.15
N SER A 35 25.86 -103.53 -22.48
CA SER A 35 24.65 -103.18 -23.22
C SER A 35 24.19 -104.33 -24.13
N ASP A 36 22.88 -104.57 -24.15
CA ASP A 36 22.17 -105.55 -25.01
C ASP A 36 20.92 -104.88 -25.60
N GLU A 37 21.13 -103.85 -26.41
CA GLU A 37 20.05 -103.15 -27.10
C GLU A 37 19.63 -103.89 -28.38
N LYS A 38 18.95 -105.03 -28.19
CA LYS A 38 18.02 -105.70 -29.10
C LYS A 38 18.41 -106.03 -30.56
N LEU A 39 19.48 -105.53 -31.20
CA LEU A 39 19.99 -105.99 -32.52
C LEU A 39 21.39 -105.37 -32.80
N GLN A 40 22.49 -106.10 -32.57
CA GLN A 40 23.19 -106.92 -33.59
C GLN A 40 24.55 -107.47 -33.10
N GLU A 41 25.17 -106.90 -32.06
CA GLU A 41 26.33 -107.49 -31.34
C GLU A 41 26.33 -107.02 -29.87
N SER A 42 26.51 -107.93 -28.90
CA SER A 42 26.67 -107.58 -27.49
C SER A 42 28.10 -107.09 -27.24
N TYR A 43 28.30 -105.92 -26.61
CA TYR A 43 29.62 -105.34 -26.37
C TYR A 43 29.85 -104.88 -24.92
N LEU A 44 31.13 -104.79 -24.53
CA LEU A 44 31.60 -104.34 -23.23
C LEU A 44 32.34 -102.99 -23.40
N HIS A 45 31.86 -101.93 -22.74
CA HIS A 45 32.54 -100.64 -22.74
C HIS A 45 33.38 -100.47 -21.47
N VAL A 46 34.66 -100.13 -21.61
CA VAL A 46 35.58 -99.90 -20.48
C VAL A 46 36.27 -98.54 -20.63
N THR A 47 36.08 -97.65 -19.66
CA THR A 47 36.78 -96.35 -19.60
C THR A 47 37.91 -96.40 -18.56
N CYS A 48 39.13 -96.09 -19.00
CA CYS A 48 40.31 -95.93 -18.14
C CYS A 48 40.77 -94.46 -18.13
N ARG A 49 40.99 -93.87 -16.94
CA ARG A 49 41.47 -92.48 -16.80
C ARG A 49 42.73 -92.38 -15.94
N ASN A 50 43.47 -91.29 -16.10
CA ASN A 50 44.67 -90.97 -15.32
C ASN A 50 45.73 -92.10 -15.35
N LEU A 51 45.85 -92.75 -16.52
CA LEU A 51 46.81 -93.82 -16.74
C LEU A 51 48.24 -93.31 -16.62
N ARG A 52 49.07 -94.04 -15.89
CA ARG A 52 50.51 -93.80 -15.73
C ARG A 52 51.28 -94.68 -16.70
N SER A 53 52.54 -94.35 -16.95
CA SER A 53 53.43 -95.20 -17.78
C SER A 53 53.51 -96.63 -17.24
N SER A 54 53.47 -96.82 -15.92
CA SER A 54 53.39 -98.11 -15.22
C SER A 54 52.13 -98.91 -15.52
N ASP A 55 51.07 -98.25 -15.99
CA ASP A 55 49.79 -98.85 -16.34
C ASP A 55 49.76 -99.26 -17.83
N SER A 56 50.92 -99.31 -18.49
CA SER A 56 51.06 -99.93 -19.81
C SER A 56 51.17 -101.44 -19.66
N GLY A 57 50.38 -102.19 -20.43
CA GLY A 57 50.38 -103.64 -20.30
C GLY A 57 49.33 -104.31 -21.17
N LYS A 58 49.30 -105.63 -21.09
CA LYS A 58 48.25 -106.46 -21.67
C LYS A 58 47.16 -106.62 -20.63
N TYR A 59 45.97 -106.22 -21.01
CA TYR A 59 44.78 -106.19 -20.20
C TYR A 59 43.75 -107.12 -20.83
N PHE A 60 43.08 -107.93 -20.02
CA PHE A 60 42.02 -108.81 -20.51
C PHE A 60 40.66 -108.22 -20.16
N CYS A 61 39.84 -108.08 -21.18
CA CYS A 61 38.43 -107.78 -21.04
C CYS A 61 37.68 -109.12 -21.16
N GLY A 62 37.16 -109.62 -20.03
CA GLY A 62 36.49 -110.90 -19.94
C GLY A 62 34.99 -110.76 -19.69
N ALA A 63 34.17 -111.49 -20.44
CA ALA A 63 32.74 -111.61 -20.25
C ALA A 63 32.37 -113.07 -19.97
N HIS A 64 31.50 -113.30 -18.99
CA HIS A 64 30.93 -114.63 -18.73
C HIS A 64 29.54 -114.69 -19.38
N VAL A 65 29.35 -115.64 -20.28
CA VAL A 65 28.10 -115.87 -20.98
C VAL A 65 27.48 -117.15 -20.44
N ILE A 66 26.24 -117.08 -19.98
CA ILE A 66 25.48 -118.26 -19.57
C ILE A 66 24.54 -118.62 -20.72
N GLY A 67 24.81 -119.75 -21.36
CA GLY A 67 23.99 -120.31 -22.42
C GLY A 67 22.61 -120.71 -21.90
N SER A 68 21.61 -120.72 -22.77
CA SER A 68 20.23 -121.08 -22.42
C SER A 68 20.06 -122.53 -21.93
N ASP A 69 21.08 -123.37 -22.11
CA ASP A 69 21.15 -124.75 -21.59
C ASP A 69 21.86 -124.85 -20.23
N GLY A 70 22.23 -123.72 -19.62
CA GLY A 70 22.90 -123.64 -18.32
C GLY A 70 24.42 -123.76 -18.38
N ARG A 71 25.04 -123.93 -19.56
CA ARG A 71 26.51 -123.93 -19.69
C ARG A 71 27.06 -122.52 -19.55
N VAL A 72 28.15 -122.38 -18.79
CA VAL A 72 28.86 -121.12 -18.62
C VAL A 72 30.08 -121.11 -19.53
N GLU A 73 30.15 -120.15 -20.44
CA GLU A 73 31.28 -119.90 -21.33
C GLU A 73 31.95 -118.58 -20.96
N ARG A 74 33.27 -118.52 -21.04
CA ARG A 74 34.04 -117.31 -20.75
C ARG A 74 34.72 -116.80 -22.01
N LEU A 75 34.28 -115.66 -22.49
CA LEU A 75 34.88 -114.94 -23.60
C LEU A 75 35.91 -113.96 -23.02
N ASN A 76 37.14 -113.98 -23.50
CA ASN A 76 38.15 -112.99 -23.09
C ASN A 76 38.82 -112.43 -24.33
N GLU A 77 38.90 -111.10 -24.41
CA GLU A 77 39.70 -110.40 -25.41
C GLU A 77 40.87 -109.66 -24.76
N MET A 78 42.02 -109.68 -25.42
CA MET A 78 43.23 -109.05 -24.91
C MET A 78 43.44 -107.69 -25.56
N VAL A 79 43.37 -106.63 -24.76
CA VAL A 79 43.68 -105.26 -25.17
C VAL A 79 45.07 -104.89 -24.69
N THR A 80 45.91 -104.38 -25.58
CA THR A 80 47.22 -103.84 -25.19
C THR A 80 47.10 -102.34 -25.03
N VAL A 81 47.27 -101.86 -23.80
CA VAL A 81 47.30 -100.42 -23.51
C VAL A 81 48.75 -100.00 -23.44
N LYS A 82 49.14 -99.03 -24.28
CA LYS A 82 50.47 -98.42 -24.25
C LYS A 82 50.35 -96.93 -23.93
N VAL A 83 50.62 -96.60 -22.67
CA VAL A 83 50.68 -95.22 -22.20
C VAL A 83 52.03 -94.65 -22.61
N LYS A 84 52.02 -93.77 -23.62
CA LYS A 84 53.23 -93.07 -24.05
C LYS A 84 53.44 -91.85 -23.18
N LEU A 85 54.70 -91.60 -22.80
CA LEU A 85 55.09 -90.32 -22.23
C LEU A 85 54.88 -89.23 -23.29
N PRO A 86 54.54 -88.00 -22.88
CA PRO A 86 54.52 -86.85 -23.78
C PRO A 86 55.84 -86.75 -24.54
N THR A 87 55.76 -86.50 -25.83
CA THR A 87 56.94 -86.26 -26.66
C THR A 87 57.44 -84.83 -26.46
N PHE A 88 58.66 -84.55 -26.93
CA PHE A 88 59.18 -83.18 -26.94
C PHE A 88 58.27 -82.23 -27.74
N GLU A 89 57.68 -82.70 -28.83
CA GLU A 89 56.78 -81.89 -29.68
C GLU A 89 55.46 -81.55 -28.97
N ASP A 90 54.91 -82.48 -28.18
CA ASP A 90 53.75 -82.21 -27.32
C ASP A 90 54.06 -81.09 -26.31
N LEU A 91 55.25 -81.12 -25.73
CA LEU A 91 55.71 -80.08 -24.80
C LEU A 91 55.92 -78.73 -25.51
N VAL A 92 56.54 -78.72 -26.70
CA VAL A 92 56.75 -77.50 -27.50
C VAL A 92 55.43 -76.83 -27.87
N ASN A 93 54.43 -77.61 -28.30
CA ASN A 93 53.09 -77.09 -28.63
C ASN A 93 52.40 -76.45 -27.42
N VAL A 94 52.55 -77.06 -26.24
CA VAL A 94 52.03 -76.48 -24.98
C VAL A 94 52.77 -75.19 -24.64
N ILE A 95 54.10 -75.16 -24.74
CA ILE A 95 54.91 -73.97 -24.46
C ILE A 95 54.54 -72.81 -25.40
N GLN A 96 54.35 -73.08 -26.70
CA GLN A 96 53.93 -72.05 -27.66
C GLN A 96 52.56 -71.46 -27.31
N LYS A 97 51.58 -72.31 -26.94
CA LYS A 97 50.25 -71.85 -26.50
C LYS A 97 50.35 -71.00 -25.22
N LEU A 98 51.17 -71.42 -24.26
CA LEU A 98 51.39 -70.66 -23.04
C LEU A 98 52.08 -69.31 -23.30
N LEU A 99 53.01 -69.26 -24.25
CA LEU A 99 53.68 -68.01 -24.63
C LEU A 99 52.72 -67.02 -25.28
N ILE A 100 51.82 -67.49 -26.16
CA ILE A 100 50.78 -66.66 -26.77
C ILE A 100 49.85 -66.13 -25.68
N GLN A 101 49.32 -67.01 -24.81
CA GLN A 101 48.44 -66.60 -23.71
C GLN A 101 49.10 -65.58 -22.79
N ALA A 102 50.38 -65.77 -22.44
CA ALA A 102 51.10 -64.82 -21.59
C ALA A 102 51.28 -63.45 -22.26
N ASN A 103 51.43 -63.40 -23.59
CA ASN A 103 51.49 -62.15 -24.33
C ASN A 103 50.12 -61.46 -24.38
N ASP A 104 49.04 -62.21 -24.63
CA ASP A 104 47.66 -61.70 -24.64
C ASP A 104 47.28 -61.15 -23.26
N ASP A 105 47.58 -61.90 -22.19
CA ASP A 105 47.35 -61.48 -20.80
C ASP A 105 48.11 -60.19 -20.47
N ARG A 106 49.35 -60.04 -20.98
CA ARG A 106 50.16 -58.83 -20.79
C ARG A 106 49.54 -57.62 -21.48
N GLU A 107 49.00 -57.80 -22.69
CA GLU A 107 48.31 -56.73 -23.43
C GLU A 107 47.03 -56.29 -22.70
N ILE A 108 46.19 -57.26 -22.28
CA ILE A 108 45.00 -56.99 -21.46
C ILE A 108 45.37 -56.26 -20.16
N GLN A 109 46.47 -56.65 -19.51
CA GLN A 109 46.93 -55.99 -18.29
C GLN A 109 47.38 -54.55 -18.55
N GLN A 110 48.02 -54.27 -19.69
CA GLN A 110 48.40 -52.92 -20.08
C GLN A 110 47.17 -52.05 -20.35
N ASP A 111 46.19 -52.57 -21.09
CA ASP A 111 44.93 -51.87 -21.37
C ASP A 111 44.15 -51.58 -20.10
N ASN A 112 44.02 -52.56 -19.21
CA ASN A 112 43.39 -52.37 -17.90
C ASN A 112 44.11 -51.30 -17.07
N THR A 113 45.45 -51.26 -17.12
CA THR A 113 46.24 -50.25 -16.43
C THR A 113 45.95 -48.85 -16.97
N GLN A 114 45.82 -48.69 -18.29
CA GLN A 114 45.48 -47.39 -18.88
C GLN A 114 44.04 -46.96 -18.58
N ASN A 115 43.09 -47.88 -18.66
CA ASN A 115 41.70 -47.62 -18.32
C ASN A 115 41.56 -47.19 -16.86
N ILE A 116 42.24 -47.86 -15.93
CA ILE A 116 42.25 -47.46 -14.51
C ILE A 116 42.81 -46.05 -14.33
N LYS A 117 43.89 -45.69 -15.03
CA LYS A 117 44.44 -44.31 -14.97
C LYS A 117 43.45 -43.28 -15.52
N SER A 118 42.75 -43.58 -16.61
CA SER A 118 41.71 -42.68 -17.14
C SER A 118 40.59 -42.45 -16.13
N ILE A 119 40.06 -43.54 -15.55
CA ILE A 119 39.00 -43.50 -14.54
C ILE A 119 39.45 -42.70 -13.31
N GLN A 120 40.70 -42.87 -12.87
CA GLN A 120 41.25 -42.10 -11.74
C GLN A 120 41.31 -40.59 -12.03
N ASN A 121 41.67 -40.21 -13.25
CA ASN A 121 41.69 -38.80 -13.66
C ASN A 121 40.28 -38.21 -13.73
N GLU A 122 39.32 -38.94 -14.32
CA GLU A 122 37.92 -38.54 -14.36
C GLU A 122 37.34 -38.39 -12.95
N LEU A 123 37.63 -39.33 -12.05
CA LEU A 123 37.20 -39.26 -10.66
C LEU A 123 37.75 -38.03 -9.94
N ARG A 124 39.04 -37.70 -10.16
CA ARG A 124 39.66 -36.49 -9.60
C ARG A 124 38.99 -35.22 -10.14
N ASN A 125 38.74 -35.14 -11.44
CA ASN A 125 38.04 -34.00 -12.05
C ASN A 125 36.62 -33.84 -11.49
N ASN A 126 35.91 -34.96 -11.30
CA ASN A 126 34.57 -34.95 -10.70
C ASN A 126 34.62 -34.49 -9.23
N GLN A 127 35.62 -34.90 -8.46
CA GLN A 127 35.82 -34.40 -7.09
C GLN A 127 36.05 -32.87 -7.07
N ASP A 128 36.89 -32.35 -7.96
CA ASP A 128 37.13 -30.91 -8.07
C ASP A 128 35.88 -30.13 -8.47
N ASN A 129 35.07 -30.68 -9.38
CA ASN A 129 33.79 -30.08 -9.78
C ASN A 129 32.79 -30.06 -8.62
N VAL A 130 32.70 -31.14 -7.85
CA VAL A 130 31.84 -31.20 -6.65
C VAL A 130 32.28 -30.15 -5.62
N ILE A 131 33.59 -29.97 -5.40
CA ILE A 131 34.11 -28.93 -4.49
C ILE A 131 33.72 -27.52 -4.97
N LYS A 132 33.80 -27.25 -6.29
CA LYS A 132 33.35 -25.97 -6.85
C LYS A 132 31.85 -25.75 -6.64
N MET A 133 31.02 -26.77 -6.90
CA MET A 133 29.58 -26.71 -6.66
C MET A 133 29.25 -26.38 -5.20
N TYR A 134 29.96 -26.96 -4.23
CA TYR A 134 29.77 -26.62 -2.82
C TYR A 134 30.10 -25.15 -2.52
N LYS A 135 31.15 -24.60 -3.12
CA LYS A 135 31.49 -23.17 -2.96
C LYS A 135 30.44 -22.26 -3.59
N ASP A 136 29.93 -22.63 -4.76
CA ASP A 136 28.87 -21.86 -5.44
C ASP A 136 27.57 -21.90 -4.62
N LEU A 137 27.24 -23.05 -4.03
CA LEU A 137 26.08 -23.20 -3.16
C LEU A 137 26.19 -22.33 -1.89
N ASP A 138 27.35 -22.33 -1.24
CA ASP A 138 27.63 -21.46 -0.08
C ASP A 138 27.49 -19.97 -0.45
N ASN A 139 28.06 -19.56 -1.59
CA ASN A 139 27.90 -18.19 -2.10
C ASN A 139 26.42 -17.83 -2.35
N HIS A 140 25.64 -18.74 -2.92
CA HIS A 140 24.20 -18.54 -3.12
C HIS A 140 23.44 -18.42 -1.80
N GLU A 141 23.78 -19.23 -0.79
CA GLU A 141 23.20 -19.14 0.55
C GLU A 141 23.49 -17.78 1.20
N GLN A 142 24.74 -17.32 1.15
CA GLN A 142 25.11 -15.99 1.67
C GLN A 142 24.38 -14.85 0.95
N ASN A 143 24.22 -14.95 -0.38
CA ASN A 143 23.44 -13.97 -1.14
C ASN A 143 21.96 -13.99 -0.75
N PHE A 144 21.37 -15.15 -0.53
CA PHE A 144 19.99 -15.28 -0.07
C PHE A 144 19.80 -14.63 1.30
N ILE A 145 20.74 -14.82 2.23
CA ILE A 145 20.74 -14.17 3.55
C ILE A 145 20.78 -12.64 3.42
N ARG A 146 21.64 -12.10 2.54
CA ARG A 146 21.71 -10.64 2.27
C ARG A 146 20.40 -10.10 1.72
N ILE A 147 19.85 -10.75 0.70
CA ILE A 147 18.57 -10.35 0.08
C ILE A 147 17.45 -10.35 1.13
N LYS A 148 17.40 -11.36 2.00
CA LYS A 148 16.41 -11.42 3.07
C LYS A 148 16.52 -10.23 4.03
N LYS A 149 17.74 -9.87 4.43
CA LYS A 149 17.99 -8.71 5.30
C LYS A 149 17.56 -7.40 4.64
N ASP A 150 17.85 -7.23 3.35
CA ASP A 150 17.45 -6.04 2.60
C ASP A 150 15.92 -5.94 2.48
N LEU A 151 15.24 -7.06 2.23
CA LEU A 151 13.77 -7.14 2.21
C LEU A 151 13.17 -6.75 3.56
N ASP A 152 13.70 -7.28 4.67
CA ASP A 152 13.25 -6.94 6.02
C ASP A 152 13.43 -5.44 6.30
N SER A 153 14.58 -4.86 5.92
CA SER A 153 14.83 -3.42 6.07
C SER A 153 13.86 -2.58 5.24
N ASN A 154 13.62 -2.97 3.99
CA ASN A 154 12.67 -2.29 3.12
C ASN A 154 11.24 -2.36 3.67
N GLN A 155 10.85 -3.49 4.27
CA GLN A 155 9.54 -3.62 4.91
C GLN A 155 9.39 -2.66 6.10
N GLN A 156 10.44 -2.45 6.89
CA GLN A 156 10.40 -1.46 7.98
C GLN A 156 10.34 -0.03 7.46
N ASN A 157 11.10 0.30 6.42
CA ASN A 157 11.05 1.62 5.78
C ASN A 157 9.65 1.94 5.25
N ILE A 158 8.98 0.98 4.60
CA ILE A 158 7.60 1.13 4.12
C ILE A 158 6.63 1.42 5.28
N LYS A 159 6.79 0.74 6.44
CA LYS A 159 5.96 1.01 7.63
C LYS A 159 6.15 2.44 8.13
N ILE A 160 7.39 2.93 8.19
CA ILE A 160 7.71 4.30 8.62
C ILE A 160 7.08 5.31 7.66
N ILE A 161 7.26 5.12 6.34
CA ILE A 161 6.68 6.01 5.32
C ILE A 161 5.15 6.07 5.46
N ASN A 162 4.48 4.94 5.69
CA ASN A 162 3.03 4.92 5.88
C ASN A 162 2.61 5.70 7.14
N GLN A 163 3.34 5.58 8.24
CA GLN A 163 3.08 6.36 9.46
C GLN A 163 3.24 7.87 9.21
N ASP A 164 4.27 8.27 8.47
CA ASP A 164 4.50 9.67 8.11
C ASP A 164 3.40 10.22 7.20
N LEU A 165 2.93 9.44 6.23
CA LEU A 165 1.81 9.80 5.37
C LEU A 165 0.51 9.98 6.16
N ASP A 166 0.23 9.09 7.10
CA ASP A 166 -0.94 9.21 7.99
C ASP A 166 -0.84 10.48 8.85
N ASN A 167 0.34 10.78 9.40
CA ASN A 167 0.58 12.01 10.16
C ASN A 167 0.38 13.27 9.29
N GLN A 168 0.89 13.28 8.06
CA GLN A 168 0.69 14.39 7.13
C GLN A 168 -0.79 14.58 6.78
N LYS A 169 -1.52 13.49 6.55
CA LYS A 169 -2.97 13.53 6.31
C LYS A 169 -3.73 14.16 7.49
N GLN A 170 -3.38 13.80 8.73
CA GLN A 170 -3.98 14.41 9.92
C GLN A 170 -3.64 15.90 10.05
N ASN A 171 -2.41 16.30 9.71
CA ASN A 171 -2.02 17.72 9.70
C ASN A 171 -2.81 18.53 8.67
N ILE A 172 -3.02 17.99 7.46
CA ILE A 172 -3.85 18.63 6.43
C ILE A 172 -5.29 18.80 6.94
N ILE A 173 -5.87 17.77 7.57
CA ILE A 173 -7.22 17.86 8.16
C ILE A 173 -7.29 19.01 9.18
N ARG A 174 -6.30 19.11 10.10
CA ARG A 174 -6.25 20.19 11.10
C ARG A 174 -6.13 21.58 10.46
N ILE A 175 -5.30 21.72 9.43
CA ILE A 175 -5.15 22.99 8.70
C ILE A 175 -6.47 23.41 8.06
N ASN A 176 -7.17 22.48 7.40
CA ASN A 176 -8.47 22.77 6.79
C ASN A 176 -9.50 23.21 7.83
N THR A 177 -9.61 22.51 8.97
CA THR A 177 -10.51 22.91 10.06
C THR A 177 -10.19 24.31 10.59
N ASN A 178 -8.90 24.66 10.70
CA ASN A 178 -8.48 26.00 11.12
C ASN A 178 -8.84 27.07 10.08
N MET A 179 -8.68 26.77 8.78
CA MET A 179 -9.08 27.69 7.71
C MET A 179 -10.58 27.93 7.70
N ASP A 180 -11.39 26.88 7.81
CA ASP A 180 -12.86 26.98 7.89
C ASP A 180 -13.27 27.87 9.08
N SER A 181 -12.61 27.70 10.23
CA SER A 181 -12.86 28.53 11.41
C SER A 181 -12.51 30.00 11.16
N LYS A 182 -11.40 30.28 10.48
CA LYS A 182 -10.99 31.65 10.12
C LYS A 182 -11.92 32.29 9.10
N GLU A 183 -12.42 31.52 8.14
CA GLU A 183 -13.42 32.00 7.17
C GLU A 183 -14.72 32.41 7.88
N GLN A 184 -15.16 31.63 8.87
CA GLN A 184 -16.32 31.99 9.69
C GLN A 184 -16.07 33.25 10.52
N GLU A 185 -14.89 33.40 11.12
CA GLU A 185 -14.51 34.63 11.83
C GLU A 185 -14.52 35.84 10.90
N PHE A 186 -13.95 35.72 9.70
CA PHE A 186 -13.95 36.81 8.71
C PHE A 186 -15.36 37.17 8.25
N THR A 187 -16.22 36.18 8.05
CA THR A 187 -17.63 36.39 7.72
C THR A 187 -18.36 37.16 8.83
N LYS A 188 -18.12 36.82 10.10
CA LYS A 188 -18.69 37.55 11.24
C LYS A 188 -18.17 38.99 11.30
N PHE A 189 -16.88 39.18 11.07
CA PHE A 189 -16.26 40.50 11.04
C PHE A 189 -16.85 41.40 9.93
N ASN A 190 -17.05 40.86 8.72
CA ASN A 190 -17.70 41.60 7.63
C ASN A 190 -19.13 42.00 7.97
N LYS A 191 -19.91 41.11 8.61
CA LYS A 191 -21.27 41.46 9.08
C LYS A 191 -21.27 42.59 10.12
N ASP A 192 -20.30 42.61 11.04
CA ASP A 192 -20.14 43.71 12.01
C ASP A 192 -19.77 45.03 11.30
N LEU A 193 -18.86 44.98 10.32
CA LEU A 193 -18.51 46.14 9.49
C LEU A 193 -19.71 46.69 8.73
N ASP A 194 -20.49 45.83 8.05
CA ASP A 194 -21.70 46.24 7.32
C ASP A 194 -22.71 46.91 8.26
N SER A 195 -22.88 46.35 9.46
CA SER A 195 -23.77 46.92 10.49
C SER A 195 -23.30 48.29 10.95
N LYS A 196 -21.99 48.46 11.21
CA LYS A 196 -21.41 49.77 11.56
C LYS A 196 -21.51 50.77 10.42
N GLN A 197 -21.33 50.34 9.16
CA GLN A 197 -21.50 51.21 8.00
C GLN A 197 -22.96 51.65 7.84
N GLN A 198 -23.94 50.79 8.15
CA GLN A 198 -25.35 51.18 8.21
C GLN A 198 -25.61 52.21 9.31
N ASN A 199 -24.97 52.10 10.48
CA ASN A 199 -25.08 53.12 11.53
C ASN A 199 -24.50 54.48 11.10
N ILE A 200 -23.47 54.51 10.25
CA ILE A 200 -22.95 55.77 9.68
C ILE A 200 -23.98 56.44 8.73
N ARG A 201 -24.91 55.68 8.14
CA ARG A 201 -26.01 56.25 7.31
C ARG A 201 -27.03 57.09 8.11
N ILE A 202 -26.81 57.35 9.40
CA ILE A 202 -27.45 58.45 10.17
C ILE A 202 -27.36 59.80 9.44
N ASP A 203 -26.54 59.93 8.40
CA ASP A 203 -26.62 61.02 7.41
C ASP A 203 -28.04 61.36 6.94
N LYS A 204 -28.95 60.39 6.81
CA LYS A 204 -30.35 60.68 6.45
C LYS A 204 -31.08 61.44 7.56
N ASP A 205 -30.92 61.01 8.80
CA ASP A 205 -31.54 61.66 9.97
C ASP A 205 -30.91 63.04 10.23
N LEU A 206 -29.60 63.17 10.01
CA LEU A 206 -28.89 64.45 10.05
C LEU A 206 -29.41 65.41 8.97
N ASN A 207 -29.60 64.94 7.74
CA ASN A 207 -30.16 65.74 6.65
C ASN A 207 -31.61 66.15 6.92
N ALA A 208 -32.43 65.25 7.46
CA ALA A 208 -33.79 65.57 7.89
C ALA A 208 -33.80 66.63 8.99
N THR A 209 -32.93 66.49 10.00
CA THR A 209 -32.73 67.49 11.06
C THR A 209 -32.30 68.85 10.47
N LYS A 210 -31.37 68.86 9.51
CA LYS A 210 -30.93 70.08 8.83
C LYS A 210 -32.07 70.76 8.07
N HIS A 211 -32.92 69.99 7.38
CA HIS A 211 -34.11 70.54 6.72
C HIS A 211 -35.11 71.12 7.72
N ASN A 212 -35.34 70.44 8.84
CA ASN A 212 -36.22 70.93 9.91
C ASN A 212 -35.68 72.24 10.51
N ILE A 213 -34.38 72.33 10.81
CA ILE A 213 -33.74 73.57 11.28
C ILE A 213 -33.92 74.69 10.25
N THR A 214 -33.73 74.41 8.97
CA THR A 214 -33.93 75.40 7.89
C THR A 214 -35.37 75.91 7.85
N ARG A 215 -36.36 75.02 8.04
CA ARG A 215 -37.77 75.41 8.11
C ARG A 215 -38.06 76.26 9.35
N ILE A 216 -37.57 75.85 10.52
CA ILE A 216 -37.72 76.62 11.76
C ILE A 216 -37.13 78.03 11.61
N ASN A 217 -35.96 78.16 10.99
CA ASN A 217 -35.35 79.47 10.75
C ASN A 217 -36.23 80.35 9.85
N LYS A 218 -36.82 79.80 8.78
CA LYS A 218 -37.78 80.56 7.95
C LYS A 218 -39.02 81.00 8.72
N ASP A 219 -39.55 80.13 9.59
CA ASP A 219 -40.70 80.46 10.43
C ASP A 219 -40.32 81.56 11.45
N ILE A 220 -39.12 81.52 12.02
CA ILE A 220 -38.58 82.58 12.90
C ILE A 220 -38.44 83.90 12.13
N ASP A 221 -37.85 83.89 10.93
CA ASP A 221 -37.69 85.08 10.09
C ASP A 221 -39.05 85.71 9.77
N SER A 222 -40.04 84.89 9.41
CA SER A 222 -41.42 85.35 9.18
C SER A 222 -42.02 85.97 10.44
N LYS A 223 -41.82 85.35 11.61
CA LYS A 223 -42.32 85.88 12.89
C LYS A 223 -41.61 87.18 13.28
N GLN A 224 -40.33 87.33 12.94
CA GLN A 224 -39.63 88.60 13.11
C GLN A 224 -40.22 89.70 12.21
N GLN A 225 -40.58 89.38 10.96
CA GLN A 225 -41.28 90.34 10.09
C GLN A 225 -42.67 90.71 10.63
N ASP A 226 -43.44 89.73 11.12
CA ASP A 226 -44.73 89.99 11.78
C ASP A 226 -44.55 90.98 12.95
N ILE A 227 -43.54 90.77 13.80
CA ILE A 227 -43.21 91.65 14.94
C ILE A 227 -42.83 93.06 14.46
N ILE A 228 -42.04 93.18 13.38
CA ILE A 228 -41.68 94.49 12.79
C ILE A 228 -42.93 95.23 12.32
N SER A 229 -43.83 94.55 11.61
CA SER A 229 -45.09 95.13 11.14
C SER A 229 -45.97 95.60 12.30
N ILE A 230 -46.17 94.75 13.32
CA ILE A 230 -46.92 95.11 14.53
C ILE A 230 -46.31 96.34 15.22
N LYS A 231 -44.98 96.44 15.27
CA LYS A 231 -44.29 97.60 15.85
C LYS A 231 -44.55 98.88 15.05
N GLN A 232 -44.60 98.80 13.72
CA GLN A 232 -44.94 99.95 12.85
C GLN A 232 -46.40 100.38 13.02
N ASP A 233 -47.33 99.42 13.11
CA ASP A 233 -48.74 99.68 13.37
C ASP A 233 -48.93 100.35 14.74
N LEU A 234 -48.21 99.89 15.77
CA LEU A 234 -48.24 100.49 17.10
C LEU A 234 -47.71 101.94 17.12
N GLU A 235 -46.61 102.22 16.42
CA GLU A 235 -46.09 103.60 16.30
C GLU A 235 -47.07 104.51 15.53
N SER A 236 -47.75 103.98 14.50
CA SER A 236 -48.79 104.72 13.77
C SER A 236 -49.98 105.01 14.67
N SER A 237 -50.51 104.02 15.39
CA SER A 237 -51.60 104.20 16.35
C SER A 237 -51.24 105.19 17.48
N LYS A 238 -49.99 105.16 17.94
CA LYS A 238 -49.46 106.12 18.92
C LYS A 238 -49.43 107.55 18.36
N LYS A 239 -49.10 107.71 17.08
CA LYS A 239 -49.18 109.01 16.38
C LYS A 239 -50.64 109.49 16.32
N ASP A 240 -51.55 108.64 15.87
CA ASP A 240 -52.99 108.97 15.78
C ASP A 240 -53.56 109.36 17.15
N PHE A 241 -53.17 108.65 18.23
CA PHE A 241 -53.56 108.97 19.60
C PHE A 241 -53.03 110.34 20.04
N ASN A 242 -51.78 110.68 19.70
CA ASN A 242 -51.21 112.00 19.99
C ASN A 242 -51.93 113.12 19.22
N GLU A 243 -52.30 112.89 17.96
CA GLU A 243 -53.11 113.83 17.17
C GLU A 243 -54.50 114.03 17.79
N HIS A 244 -55.18 112.94 18.19
CA HIS A 244 -56.46 113.04 18.92
C HIS A 244 -56.31 113.81 20.23
N ARG A 245 -55.24 113.56 20.99
CA ARG A 245 -54.94 114.29 22.23
C ARG A 245 -54.74 115.79 21.98
N GLN A 246 -54.06 116.17 20.90
CA GLN A 246 -53.91 117.57 20.49
C GLN A 246 -55.25 118.19 20.10
N ASN A 247 -56.05 117.50 19.29
CA ASN A 247 -57.40 117.95 18.91
C ASN A 247 -58.30 118.16 20.13
N ILE A 248 -58.26 117.27 21.13
CA ILE A 248 -58.98 117.44 22.40
C ILE A 248 -58.49 118.68 23.16
N SER A 249 -57.18 118.94 23.17
CA SER A 249 -56.63 120.15 23.80
C SER A 249 -57.13 121.42 23.11
N ILE A 250 -57.10 121.47 21.78
CA ILE A 250 -57.63 122.59 20.99
C ILE A 250 -59.12 122.80 21.27
N PHE A 251 -59.91 121.71 21.28
CA PHE A 251 -61.34 121.79 21.58
C PHE A 251 -61.61 122.31 22.99
N LYS A 252 -60.79 121.90 23.97
CA LYS A 252 -60.85 122.43 25.34
C LYS A 252 -60.55 123.93 25.37
N ASP A 253 -59.50 124.39 24.70
CA ASP A 253 -59.15 125.81 24.62
C ASP A 253 -60.26 126.63 23.93
N MET A 254 -60.88 126.07 22.89
CA MET A 254 -62.05 126.67 22.22
C MET A 254 -63.25 126.76 23.17
N LEU A 255 -63.54 125.72 23.95
CA LEU A 255 -64.60 125.73 24.95
C LEU A 255 -64.35 126.78 26.03
N ASP A 256 -63.13 126.85 26.57
CA ASP A 256 -62.74 127.86 27.57
C ASP A 256 -62.92 129.28 27.01
N THR A 257 -62.58 129.50 25.74
CA THR A 257 -62.81 130.78 25.03
C THR A 257 -64.30 131.10 24.90
N VAL A 258 -65.13 130.14 24.51
CA VAL A 258 -66.60 130.32 24.43
C VAL A 258 -67.19 130.63 25.80
N ILE A 259 -66.76 129.92 26.85
CA ILE A 259 -67.18 130.17 28.24
C ILE A 259 -66.77 131.59 28.66
N TYR A 260 -65.55 132.02 28.35
CA TYR A 260 -65.08 133.38 28.64
C TYR A 260 -65.93 134.43 27.93
N ASN A 261 -66.18 134.26 26.63
CA ASN A 261 -67.01 135.18 25.84
C ASN A 261 -68.45 135.25 26.37
N LEU A 262 -69.05 134.11 26.71
CA LEU A 262 -70.38 134.05 27.33
C LEU A 262 -70.40 134.75 28.70
N SER A 263 -69.38 134.53 29.53
CA SER A 263 -69.25 135.17 30.84
C SER A 263 -69.08 136.69 30.72
N SER A 264 -68.29 137.15 29.75
CA SER A 264 -68.14 138.57 29.44
C SER A 264 -69.47 139.17 29.01
N SER A 265 -70.14 138.54 28.03
CA SER A 265 -71.44 139.01 27.51
C SER A 265 -72.51 139.08 28.60
N LEU A 266 -72.54 138.10 29.52
CA LEU A 266 -73.44 138.11 30.66
C LEU A 266 -73.12 139.25 31.64
N THR A 267 -71.84 139.56 31.80
CA THR A 267 -71.38 140.71 32.61
C THR A 267 -71.81 142.03 31.97
N ASP A 268 -71.67 142.16 30.66
CA ASP A 268 -72.13 143.33 29.89
C ASP A 268 -73.65 143.53 30.04
N VAL A 269 -74.45 142.47 29.85
CA VAL A 269 -75.91 142.49 30.06
C VAL A 269 -76.27 142.90 31.50
N LYS A 270 -75.53 142.38 32.49
CA LYS A 270 -75.74 142.75 33.90
C LYS A 270 -75.43 144.23 34.13
N GLN A 271 -74.36 144.75 33.54
CA GLN A 271 -73.97 146.17 33.63
C GLN A 271 -75.04 147.08 33.01
N GLU A 272 -75.57 146.71 31.83
CA GLU A 272 -76.67 147.43 31.18
C GLU A 272 -77.95 147.44 32.02
N LEU A 273 -78.30 146.33 32.68
CA LEU A 273 -79.44 146.28 33.60
C LEU A 273 -79.25 147.19 34.82
N THR A 274 -78.06 147.23 35.42
CA THR A 274 -77.77 148.18 36.52
C THR A 274 -77.78 149.63 36.06
N ASN A 275 -77.23 149.94 34.89
CA ASN A 275 -77.23 151.30 34.33
C ASN A 275 -78.65 151.73 33.91
N GLY A 276 -79.45 150.81 33.34
CA GLY A 276 -80.85 151.04 33.00
C GLY A 276 -81.70 151.31 34.24
N ASN A 277 -81.47 150.59 35.33
CA ASN A 277 -82.10 150.88 36.62
C ASN A 277 -81.62 152.22 37.21
N ALA A 278 -80.31 152.52 37.15
CA ALA A 278 -79.77 153.80 37.62
C ALA A 278 -80.36 154.99 36.82
N ASN A 279 -80.50 154.86 35.49
CA ASN A 279 -81.11 155.87 34.63
C ASN A 279 -82.62 156.02 34.86
N LYS A 280 -83.35 154.91 35.11
CA LYS A 280 -84.76 154.99 35.54
C LYS A 280 -84.91 155.74 36.86
N ILE A 281 -84.05 155.47 37.85
CA ILE A 281 -84.04 156.20 39.13
C ILE A 281 -83.72 157.69 38.90
N ARG A 282 -82.75 158.00 38.04
CA ARG A 282 -82.34 159.38 37.73
C ARG A 282 -83.42 160.16 36.97
N SER A 283 -84.07 159.56 35.97
CA SER A 283 -85.22 160.16 35.28
C SER A 283 -86.41 160.36 36.20
N PHE A 284 -86.66 159.45 37.15
CA PHE A 284 -87.69 159.65 38.18
C PHE A 284 -87.38 160.88 39.05
N TYR A 285 -86.10 161.09 39.39
CA TYR A 285 -85.64 162.26 40.16
C TYR A 285 -85.75 163.59 39.39
N ILE A 286 -85.46 163.57 38.07
CA ILE A 286 -85.55 164.76 37.21
C ILE A 286 -87.01 165.13 36.91
N PHE A 287 -87.89 164.14 36.66
CA PHE A 287 -89.32 164.40 36.48
C PHE A 287 -89.97 164.95 37.75
N TYR A 288 -89.61 164.42 38.93
CA TYR A 288 -90.09 164.96 40.22
C TYR A 288 -89.60 166.39 40.47
N SER A 289 -88.39 166.74 40.04
CA SER A 289 -87.86 168.11 40.22
C SER A 289 -88.48 169.13 39.24
N SER A 290 -89.10 168.69 38.15
CA SER A 290 -89.67 169.57 37.10
C SER A 290 -91.15 169.90 37.29
N TYR A 291 -91.78 169.38 38.35
CA TYR A 291 -93.15 169.73 38.77
C TYR A 291 -93.19 170.93 39.76
N ILE A 292 -92.08 171.65 39.94
CA ILE A 292 -91.89 172.70 40.96
C ILE A 292 -91.78 174.14 40.39
N PHE A 293 -92.03 174.38 39.10
CA PHE A 293 -92.14 175.75 38.57
C PHE A 293 -93.34 175.93 37.63
#